data_AF-A0A6J4J374-F1
#
_entry.id   AF-A0A6J4J374-F1
#
_cell.length_a   1.000
_cell.length_b   1.000
_cell.length_c   1.000
_cell.angle_alpha   90.00
_cell.angle_beta   90.00
_cell.angle_gamma   90.00
#
_symmetry.space_group_name_H-M   'P 1'
#
loop_
_entity.id
_entity.type
_entity.pdbx_description
1 polymer ?
#
loop_
_entity_poly.entity_id
_entity_poly.type
_entity_poly.pdbx_seq_one_letter_code
_entity_poly.pdbx_strand_id
1 'polypeptide(L)'
;MRFIPLLLAALLCTITAATAADTKHPKTLEQYEMVRAGLAADDLAAAKNGATNLVTAVQEEFAASKPMIDGAEKLAASESLDDARAAFGVISGELTKIVKGQPGIFVMNCPMVKNGGWVQTTSKIENPYMGKKMLECGEIVKK
;
A
#
# COMPACT_ATOMS: atom_id res chain seq x y z
N MET A 1 -55.98 -35.98 4.43
CA MET A 1 -55.00 -34.93 4.77
C MET A 1 -53.62 -35.39 4.35
N ARG A 2 -52.99 -34.71 3.39
CA ARG A 2 -51.62 -34.97 2.93
C ARG A 2 -50.68 -34.01 3.68
N PHE A 3 -49.75 -34.55 4.46
CA PHE A 3 -48.68 -33.78 5.09
C PHE A 3 -47.52 -33.64 4.08
N ILE A 4 -47.19 -32.41 3.72
CA ILE A 4 -46.01 -32.05 2.91
C ILE A 4 -44.96 -31.53 3.90
N PRO A 5 -43.80 -32.19 4.07
CA PRO A 5 -42.74 -31.62 4.88
C PRO A 5 -42.02 -30.53 4.09
N LEU A 6 -41.88 -29.38 4.73
CA LEU A 6 -41.17 -28.20 4.26
C LEU A 6 -39.68 -28.55 4.10
N LEU A 7 -39.20 -28.63 2.85
CA LEU A 7 -37.77 -28.72 2.53
C LEU A 7 -37.14 -27.35 2.80
N LEU A 8 -36.41 -27.24 3.92
CA LEU A 8 -35.55 -26.10 4.22
C LEU A 8 -34.31 -26.19 3.32
N ALA A 9 -34.32 -25.47 2.19
CA ALA A 9 -33.16 -25.34 1.33
C ALA A 9 -32.14 -24.41 2.02
N ALA A 10 -31.11 -24.99 2.63
CA ALA A 10 -29.95 -24.24 3.12
C ALA A 10 -29.20 -23.66 1.92
N LEU A 11 -29.35 -22.35 1.71
CA LEU A 11 -28.60 -21.58 0.73
C LEU A 11 -27.13 -21.53 1.18
N LEU A 12 -26.31 -22.45 0.67
CA LEU A 12 -24.86 -22.41 0.77
C LEU A 12 -24.38 -21.17 0.00
N CYS A 13 -24.26 -20.04 0.72
CA CYS A 13 -23.52 -18.88 0.26
C CYS A 13 -22.04 -19.28 0.29
N THR A 14 -21.54 -19.79 -0.83
CA THR A 14 -20.12 -19.97 -1.03
C THR A 14 -19.49 -18.58 -1.04
N ILE A 15 -18.87 -18.19 0.07
CA ILE A 15 -17.98 -17.05 0.11
C ILE A 15 -16.79 -17.42 -0.75
N THR A 16 -16.78 -16.99 -2.00
CA THR A 16 -15.56 -16.95 -2.80
C THR A 16 -14.66 -15.92 -2.15
N ALA A 17 -13.70 -16.39 -1.35
CA ALA A 17 -12.54 -15.60 -0.99
C ALA A 17 -11.90 -15.13 -2.30
N ALA A 18 -11.78 -13.81 -2.48
CA ALA A 18 -11.00 -13.25 -3.57
C ALA A 18 -9.59 -13.84 -3.44
N THR A 19 -9.20 -14.67 -4.41
CA THR A 19 -7.83 -15.17 -4.51
C THR A 19 -6.94 -13.94 -4.56
N ALA A 20 -5.98 -13.83 -3.63
CA ALA A 20 -4.90 -12.86 -3.73
C ALA A 20 -4.40 -12.93 -5.17
N ALA A 21 -4.60 -11.85 -5.93
CA ALA A 21 -4.16 -11.78 -7.31
C ALA A 21 -2.67 -12.14 -7.36
N ASP A 22 -2.17 -12.57 -8.53
CA ASP A 22 -0.75 -12.82 -8.81
C ASP A 22 0.10 -11.51 -8.73
N THR A 23 -0.02 -10.76 -7.64
CA THR A 23 0.81 -9.61 -7.31
C THR A 23 2.23 -10.11 -7.15
N LYS A 24 3.11 -9.64 -8.02
CA LYS A 24 4.55 -9.89 -7.87
C LYS A 24 5.03 -9.02 -6.72
N HIS A 25 5.83 -9.61 -5.83
CA HIS A 25 6.40 -8.96 -4.63
C HIS A 25 5.40 -8.65 -3.50
N PRO A 26 4.65 -9.67 -3.02
CA PRO A 26 3.60 -9.47 -2.03
C PRO A 26 4.11 -8.95 -0.69
N LYS A 27 5.28 -9.39 -0.21
CA LYS A 27 5.80 -8.95 1.11
C LYS A 27 6.17 -7.47 1.07
N THR A 28 6.82 -7.03 0.00
CA THR A 28 7.21 -5.63 -0.15
C THR A 28 5.99 -4.73 -0.28
N LEU A 29 4.97 -5.16 -1.05
CA LEU A 29 3.71 -4.40 -1.17
C LEU A 29 2.98 -4.30 0.17
N GLU A 30 2.95 -5.37 0.96
CA GLU A 30 2.37 -5.36 2.31
C GLU A 30 3.10 -4.36 3.23
N GLN A 31 4.42 -4.44 3.34
CA GLN A 31 5.18 -3.55 4.22
C GLN A 31 5.16 -2.10 3.71
N TYR A 32 5.17 -1.90 2.39
CA TYR A 32 4.98 -0.59 1.77
C TYR A 32 3.61 0.01 2.11
N GLU A 33 2.55 -0.81 2.08
CA GLU A 33 1.19 -0.35 2.43
C GLU A 33 1.11 0.05 3.90
N MET A 34 1.77 -0.67 4.82
CA MET A 34 1.89 -0.25 6.22
C MET A 34 2.55 1.12 6.35
N VAL A 35 3.64 1.37 5.61
CA VAL A 35 4.28 2.69 5.57
C VAL A 35 3.34 3.75 5.05
N ARG A 36 2.72 3.53 3.88
CA ARG A 36 1.79 4.48 3.24
C ARG A 36 0.61 4.81 4.15
N ALA A 37 -0.03 3.79 4.73
CA ALA A 37 -1.16 3.95 5.63
C ALA A 37 -0.79 4.72 6.91
N GLY A 38 0.37 4.40 7.51
CA GLY A 38 0.90 5.14 8.65
C GLY A 38 1.07 6.63 8.33
N LEU A 39 1.72 6.95 7.20
CA LEU A 39 1.92 8.35 6.78
C LEU A 39 0.62 9.09 6.45
N ALA A 40 -0.35 8.41 5.84
CA ALA A 40 -1.67 8.96 5.56
C ALA A 40 -2.46 9.23 6.87
N ALA A 41 -2.23 8.42 7.90
CA ALA A 41 -2.82 8.58 9.23
C ALA A 41 -2.01 9.51 10.17
N ASP A 42 -0.94 10.15 9.70
CA ASP A 42 0.02 10.89 10.54
C ASP A 42 0.59 10.06 11.71
N ASP A 43 0.67 8.74 11.54
CA ASP A 43 1.21 7.80 12.51
C ASP A 43 2.66 7.46 12.14
N LEU A 44 3.58 8.24 12.69
CA LEU A 44 5.01 8.06 12.48
C LEU A 44 5.50 6.71 13.01
N ALA A 45 4.94 6.20 14.11
CA ALA A 45 5.37 4.94 14.70
C ALA A 45 5.00 3.76 13.79
N ALA A 46 3.76 3.74 13.27
CA ALA A 46 3.33 2.75 12.30
C ALA A 46 4.18 2.80 11.02
N ALA A 47 4.46 4.00 10.52
CA ALA A 47 5.29 4.18 9.33
C ALA A 47 6.72 3.63 9.54
N LYS A 48 7.34 3.92 10.68
CA LYS A 48 8.69 3.42 11.03
C LYS A 48 8.73 1.90 11.17
N ASN A 49 7.70 1.30 11.77
CA ASN A 49 7.59 -0.14 11.90
C ASN A 49 7.47 -0.83 10.52
N GLY A 50 6.60 -0.31 9.63
CA GLY A 50 6.49 -0.81 8.27
C GLY A 50 7.81 -0.70 7.50
N ALA A 51 8.52 0.43 7.64
CA ALA A 51 9.79 0.65 6.96
C ALA A 51 10.92 -0.28 7.45
N THR A 52 10.93 -0.63 8.73
CA THR A 52 11.90 -1.58 9.29
C THR A 52 11.75 -2.95 8.63
N ASN A 53 10.50 -3.43 8.49
CA ASN A 53 10.21 -4.70 7.84
C ASN A 53 10.39 -4.64 6.31
N LEU A 54 10.19 -3.46 5.72
CA LEU A 54 10.33 -3.23 4.28
C LEU A 54 11.77 -3.49 3.80
N VAL A 55 12.79 -3.19 4.62
CA VAL A 55 14.19 -3.47 4.28
C VAL A 55 14.38 -4.96 3.94
N THR A 56 13.91 -5.86 4.81
CA THR A 56 14.01 -7.30 4.60
C THR A 56 13.19 -7.75 3.40
N ALA A 57 11.96 -7.25 3.24
CA ALA A 57 11.11 -7.62 2.10
C ALA A 57 11.76 -7.23 0.75
N VAL A 58 12.36 -6.05 0.66
CA VAL A 58 13.07 -5.58 -0.54
C VAL A 58 14.30 -6.43 -0.84
N GLN A 59 15.05 -6.84 0.18
CA GLN A 59 16.19 -7.74 -0.01
C GLN A 59 15.77 -9.09 -0.59
N GLU A 60 14.65 -9.64 -0.12
CA GLU A 60 14.14 -10.93 -0.57
C GLU A 60 13.51 -10.87 -1.98
N GLU A 61 12.77 -9.81 -2.30
CA GLU A 61 11.91 -9.79 -3.49
C GLU A 61 12.42 -8.90 -4.63
N PHE A 62 13.35 -7.97 -4.36
CA PHE A 62 13.80 -6.96 -5.32
C PHE A 62 15.32 -6.97 -5.57
N ALA A 63 15.96 -8.13 -5.44
CA ALA A 63 17.40 -8.29 -5.62
C ALA A 63 18.22 -7.24 -4.84
N ALA A 64 17.73 -6.87 -3.65
CA ALA A 64 18.30 -5.82 -2.81
C ALA A 64 18.43 -4.45 -3.51
N SER A 65 17.34 -3.94 -4.11
CA SER A 65 17.25 -2.58 -4.64
C SER A 65 17.78 -1.54 -3.64
N LYS A 66 19.01 -1.05 -3.88
CA LYS A 66 19.71 -0.15 -2.96
C LYS A 66 18.91 1.12 -2.64
N PRO A 67 18.29 1.82 -3.62
CA PRO A 67 17.54 3.04 -3.30
C PRO A 67 16.33 2.79 -2.42
N MET A 68 15.66 1.64 -2.57
CA MET A 68 14.53 1.26 -1.72
C MET A 68 14.99 0.90 -0.30
N ILE A 69 16.11 0.18 -0.17
CA ILE A 69 16.70 -0.13 1.14
C ILE A 69 17.13 1.16 1.85
N ASP A 70 17.93 2.01 1.19
CA ASP A 70 18.39 3.27 1.77
C ASP A 70 17.20 4.17 2.17
N GLY A 71 16.13 4.18 1.37
CA GLY A 71 14.90 4.92 1.66
C GLY A 71 14.17 4.36 2.87
N ALA A 72 14.01 3.04 2.95
CA ALA A 72 13.36 2.36 4.07
C ALA A 72 14.14 2.54 5.38
N GLU A 73 15.47 2.43 5.36
CA GLU A 73 16.32 2.69 6.52
C GLU A 73 16.19 4.13 7.02
N LYS A 74 16.22 5.12 6.10
CA LYS A 74 15.99 6.54 6.45
C LYS A 74 14.61 6.77 7.05
N LEU A 75 13.58 6.13 6.50
CA LEU A 75 12.23 6.24 7.04
C LEU A 75 12.15 5.62 8.44
N ALA A 76 12.71 4.43 8.63
CA ALA A 76 12.76 3.77 9.93
C ALA A 76 13.54 4.58 10.99
N ALA A 77 14.55 5.35 10.58
CA ALA A 77 15.32 6.23 11.44
C ALA A 77 14.74 7.65 11.61
N SER A 78 13.66 7.99 10.90
CA SER A 78 13.10 9.35 10.90
C SER A 78 12.63 9.82 12.28
N GLU A 79 12.79 11.12 12.54
CA GLU A 79 12.37 11.78 13.78
C GLU A 79 11.09 12.61 13.58
N SER A 80 10.71 12.88 12.33
CA SER A 80 9.53 13.67 11.97
C SER A 80 8.75 13.05 10.81
N LEU A 81 7.47 13.43 10.68
CA LEU A 81 6.64 13.05 9.53
C LEU A 81 7.19 13.62 8.22
N ASP A 82 7.83 14.79 8.25
CA ASP A 82 8.39 15.41 7.05
C ASP A 82 9.60 14.62 6.55
N ASP A 83 10.49 14.20 7.44
CA ASP A 83 11.62 13.31 7.10
C ASP A 83 11.12 11.96 6.58
N ALA A 84 10.10 11.39 7.24
CA ALA A 84 9.51 10.13 6.83
C ALA A 84 8.88 10.22 5.43
N ARG A 85 8.19 11.33 5.11
CA ARG A 85 7.61 11.60 3.79
C ARG A 85 8.67 11.82 2.71
N ALA A 86 9.77 12.50 3.03
CA ALA A 86 10.88 12.66 2.11
C ALA A 86 11.50 11.31 1.75
N ALA A 87 11.73 10.44 2.74
CA ALA A 87 12.20 9.08 2.53
C ALA A 87 11.18 8.22 1.75
N PHE A 88 9.90 8.33 2.07
CA PHE A 88 8.82 7.67 1.34
C PHE A 88 8.78 8.06 -0.14
N GLY A 89 9.08 9.31 -0.49
CA GLY A 89 9.18 9.75 -1.89
C GLY A 89 10.16 8.92 -2.72
N VAL A 90 11.28 8.49 -2.12
CA VAL A 90 12.24 7.58 -2.78
C VAL A 90 11.63 6.19 -2.97
N ILE A 91 11.09 5.62 -1.89
CA ILE A 91 10.51 4.27 -1.89
C ILE A 91 9.36 4.16 -2.89
N SER A 92 8.40 5.09 -2.82
CA SER A 92 7.22 5.14 -3.68
C SER A 92 7.58 5.31 -5.14
N GLY A 93 8.55 6.16 -5.46
CA GLY A 93 9.06 6.34 -6.82
C GLY A 93 9.64 5.05 -7.40
N GLU A 94 10.48 4.34 -6.64
CA GLU A 94 11.05 3.07 -7.10
C GLU A 94 10.00 1.97 -7.24
N LEU A 95 9.15 1.78 -6.23
CA LEU A 95 8.13 0.73 -6.26
C LEU A 95 7.18 0.93 -7.44
N THR A 96 6.73 2.18 -7.68
CA THR A 96 5.86 2.52 -8.81
C THR A 96 6.46 2.10 -10.15
N LYS A 97 7.77 2.23 -10.36
CA LYS A 97 8.41 1.82 -11.63
C LYS A 97 8.25 0.33 -11.89
N ILE A 98 8.18 -0.48 -10.84
CA ILE A 98 8.20 -1.94 -10.91
C ILE A 98 6.78 -2.52 -10.94
N VAL A 99 5.87 -1.97 -10.14
CA VAL A 99 4.51 -2.52 -9.99
C VAL A 99 3.46 -1.87 -10.89
N LYS A 100 3.79 -0.76 -11.57
CA LYS A 100 2.85 -0.14 -12.51
C LYS A 100 2.36 -1.14 -13.57
N GLY A 101 1.04 -1.18 -13.78
CA GLY A 101 0.41 -2.07 -14.75
C GLY A 101 0.20 -3.50 -14.26
N GLN A 102 0.58 -3.84 -13.02
CA GLN A 102 0.14 -5.08 -12.41
C GLN A 102 -1.36 -5.00 -12.06
N PRO A 103 -2.14 -6.09 -12.21
CA PRO A 103 -3.55 -6.11 -11.85
C PRO A 103 -3.78 -5.70 -10.39
N GLY A 104 -4.77 -4.83 -10.16
CA GLY A 104 -5.15 -4.38 -8.83
C GLY A 104 -4.24 -3.29 -8.23
N ILE A 105 -3.28 -2.75 -8.98
CA ILE A 105 -2.44 -1.64 -8.55
C ILE A 105 -2.92 -0.32 -9.16
N PHE A 106 -3.33 0.61 -8.31
CA PHE A 106 -3.66 1.98 -8.70
C PHE A 106 -2.42 2.86 -8.56
N VAL A 107 -2.12 3.66 -9.58
CA VAL A 107 -1.07 4.69 -9.53
C VAL A 107 -1.73 6.03 -9.26
N MET A 108 -1.28 6.71 -8.21
CA MET A 108 -1.84 7.97 -7.73
C MET A 108 -0.79 9.08 -7.68
N ASN A 109 -1.24 10.33 -7.67
CA ASN A 109 -0.35 11.48 -7.60
C ASN A 109 -0.93 12.61 -6.74
N CYS A 110 -0.06 13.23 -5.93
CA CYS A 110 -0.36 14.44 -5.17
C CYS A 110 0.16 15.64 -6.00
N PRO A 111 -0.73 16.49 -6.56
CA PRO A 111 -0.30 17.59 -7.45
C PRO A 111 0.50 18.68 -6.73
N MET A 112 0.46 18.73 -5.40
CA MET A 112 1.15 19.71 -4.58
C MET A 112 2.60 19.34 -4.26
N VAL A 113 2.96 18.06 -4.40
CA VAL A 113 4.28 17.54 -4.04
C VAL A 113 5.03 17.16 -5.31
N LYS A 114 6.21 17.74 -5.51
CA LYS A 114 7.07 17.38 -6.63
C LYS A 114 7.43 15.89 -6.52
N ASN A 115 7.14 15.12 -7.57
CA ASN A 115 7.27 13.66 -7.58
C ASN A 115 6.42 12.96 -6.49
N GLY A 116 5.26 13.52 -6.12
CA GLY A 116 4.34 12.96 -5.12
C GLY A 116 3.50 11.79 -5.63
N GLY A 117 4.11 10.87 -6.37
CA GLY A 117 3.44 9.70 -6.94
C GLY A 117 3.53 8.47 -6.02
N TRP A 118 2.42 7.77 -5.79
CA TRP A 118 2.38 6.55 -4.99
C TRP A 118 1.51 5.46 -5.62
N VAL A 119 1.55 4.26 -5.05
CA VAL A 119 0.70 3.13 -5.45
C VAL A 119 -0.16 2.65 -4.29
N GLN A 120 -1.30 2.03 -4.58
CA GLN A 120 -2.15 1.36 -3.59
C GLN A 120 -3.04 0.32 -4.26
N THR A 121 -3.60 -0.60 -3.45
CA THR A 121 -4.43 -1.72 -3.94
C THR A 121 -5.92 -1.42 -4.00
N THR A 122 -6.33 -0.22 -3.58
CA THR A 122 -7.72 0.24 -3.63
C THR A 122 -7.83 1.54 -4.42
N SER A 123 -9.03 1.92 -4.85
CA SER A 123 -9.26 3.22 -5.51
C SER A 123 -9.53 4.37 -4.54
N LYS A 124 -9.58 4.13 -3.23
CA LYS A 124 -9.86 5.16 -2.22
C LYS A 124 -8.59 5.97 -1.95
N ILE A 125 -8.54 7.22 -2.38
CA ILE A 125 -7.37 8.09 -2.20
C ILE A 125 -7.09 8.28 -0.71
N GLU A 126 -5.90 7.92 -0.29
CA GLU A 126 -5.40 8.12 1.07
C GLU A 126 -3.94 8.62 0.99
N ASN A 127 -3.79 9.95 0.97
CA ASN A 127 -2.57 10.66 0.60
C ASN A 127 -1.47 10.57 1.68
N PRO A 128 -0.37 9.83 1.46
CA PRO A 128 0.71 9.70 2.44
C PRO A 128 1.54 10.99 2.59
N TYR A 129 1.54 11.86 1.58
CA TYR A 129 2.35 13.09 1.58
C TYR A 129 1.72 14.22 2.38
N MET A 130 0.40 14.20 2.55
CA MET A 130 -0.33 15.27 3.23
C MET A 130 -1.02 14.82 4.52
N GLY A 131 -1.06 13.51 4.79
CA GLY A 131 -1.62 12.96 6.03
C GLY A 131 -3.09 13.33 6.22
N LYS A 132 -3.51 13.48 7.47
CA LYS A 132 -4.89 13.81 7.82
C LYS A 132 -5.34 15.17 7.29
N LYS A 133 -4.39 16.09 7.07
CA LYS A 133 -4.70 17.44 6.59
C LYS A 133 -5.36 17.43 5.22
N MET A 134 -4.94 16.53 4.33
CA MET A 134 -5.48 16.42 2.97
C MET A 134 -5.58 14.94 2.54
N LEU A 135 -6.16 14.10 3.40
CA LEU A 135 -6.17 12.64 3.22
C LEU A 135 -6.75 12.22 1.87
N GLU A 136 -7.82 12.87 1.43
CA GLU A 136 -8.53 12.52 0.19
C GLU A 136 -8.03 13.34 -1.03
N CYS A 137 -6.99 14.16 -0.86
CA CYS A 137 -6.43 14.95 -1.96
C CYS A 137 -5.48 14.10 -2.79
N GLY A 138 -5.73 14.02 -4.10
CA GLY A 138 -4.87 13.32 -5.04
C GLY A 138 -5.64 12.97 -6.31
N GLU A 139 -4.94 12.37 -7.25
CA GLU A 139 -5.52 11.96 -8.53
C GLU A 139 -5.08 10.53 -8.85
N ILE A 140 -6.00 9.73 -9.40
CA ILE A 140 -5.66 8.44 -9.98
C ILE A 140 -5.12 8.67 -11.38
N VAL A 141 -3.83 8.43 -11.58
CA VAL A 141 -3.13 8.64 -12.86
C VAL A 141 -3.27 7.42 -13.76
N LYS A 142 -3.26 6.21 -13.19
CA LYS A 142 -3.47 4.94 -13.94
C LYS A 142 -4.22 3.91 -13.10
N LYS A 143 -4.97 3.06 -13.80
CA LYS A 143 -5.68 1.89 -13.28
C LYS A 143 -5.07 0.62 -13.85
#